data_AF-A0A0H2YF89-F1
#
_entry.id   AF-A0A0H2YF89-F1
#
_cell.length_a   1.000
_cell.length_b   1.000
_cell.length_c   1.000
_cell.angle_alpha   90.00
_cell.angle_beta   90.00
_cell.angle_gamma   90.00
#
_symmetry.space_group_name_H-M   'P 1'
#
loop_
_entity.id
_entity.type
_entity.pdbx_description
1 polymer ?
#
loop_
_entity_poly.entity_id
_entity_poly.type
_entity_poly.pdbx_seq_one_letter_code
_entity_poly.pdbx_strand_id
1 'polypeptide(L)'
;MLKRKWLSIAVIIVALIMVNISIYQKQHLLAKGDIIILELAPVDPRSLMQGDYMALSYALVAPFNEQFNAEQEKCREEPLLLCPESKRRLIVELDDRQRATAARIDQGEPLADNQHYLQYRFKGRSIQIGTDAYFFQEGHAEDYVNARYGEFRVAKDGSALLTHLLDADLQRIENK
;
A
#
# COMPACT_ATOMS: atom_id res chain seq x y z
N MET A 1 -41.67 24.70 -3.50
CA MET A 1 -40.40 24.86 -2.75
C MET A 1 -40.12 23.73 -1.75
N LEU A 2 -41.10 23.25 -0.96
CA LEU A 2 -40.89 22.23 0.09
C LEU A 2 -40.27 20.91 -0.41
N LYS A 3 -40.74 20.39 -1.56
CA LYS A 3 -40.21 19.15 -2.17
C LYS A 3 -38.73 19.25 -2.57
N ARG A 4 -38.27 20.43 -3.02
CA ARG A 4 -36.86 20.68 -3.38
C ARG A 4 -35.95 20.71 -2.16
N LYS A 5 -36.43 21.27 -1.04
CA LYS A 5 -35.70 21.29 0.25
C LYS A 5 -35.54 19.88 0.82
N TRP A 6 -36.59 19.05 0.75
CA TRP A 6 -36.53 17.64 1.17
C TRP A 6 -35.60 16.80 0.29
N LEU A 7 -35.60 17.05 -1.02
CA LEU A 7 -34.65 16.40 -1.93
C LEU A 7 -33.19 16.76 -1.58
N SER A 8 -32.91 18.03 -1.31
CA SER A 8 -31.57 18.47 -0.88
C SER A 8 -31.15 17.83 0.45
N ILE A 9 -32.06 17.74 1.42
CA ILE A 9 -31.78 17.08 2.71
C ILE A 9 -31.50 15.58 2.51
N ALA A 10 -32.28 14.91 1.66
CA ALA A 10 -32.06 13.49 1.37
C ALA A 10 -30.69 13.23 0.72
N VAL A 11 -30.28 14.08 -0.23
CA VAL A 11 -28.94 13.99 -0.86
C VAL A 11 -27.83 14.18 0.17
N ILE A 12 -27.96 15.16 1.08
CA ILE A 12 -26.98 15.40 2.15
C ILE A 12 -26.88 14.19 3.08
N ILE A 13 -28.01 13.60 3.47
CA ILE A 13 -28.05 12.41 4.33
C ILE A 13 -27.35 11.23 3.64
N VAL A 14 -27.64 10.98 2.36
CA VAL A 14 -27.00 9.91 1.59
C VAL A 14 -25.49 10.12 1.50
N ALA A 15 -25.05 11.35 1.22
CA ALA A 15 -23.62 11.69 1.18
C ALA A 15 -22.95 11.44 2.54
N LEU A 16 -23.57 11.86 3.65
CA LEU A 16 -23.05 11.62 4.99
C LEU A 16 -22.93 10.12 5.30
N ILE A 17 -23.95 9.32 4.95
CA ILE A 17 -23.92 7.87 5.14
C ILE A 17 -22.76 7.26 4.35
N MET A 18 -22.60 7.64 3.09
CA MET A 18 -21.53 7.10 2.23
C MET A 18 -20.13 7.44 2.77
N VAL A 19 -19.92 8.66 3.24
CA VAL A 19 -18.67 9.08 3.88
C VAL A 19 -18.43 8.30 5.18
N ASN A 20 -19.44 8.15 6.04
CA ASN A 20 -19.31 7.40 7.29
C ASN A 20 -18.99 5.92 7.06
N ILE A 21 -19.58 5.29 6.04
CA ILE A 21 -19.24 3.92 5.66
C ILE A 21 -17.76 3.83 5.23
N SER A 22 -17.29 4.78 4.42
CA SER A 22 -15.89 4.82 4.00
C SER A 22 -14.93 5.02 5.18
N ILE A 23 -15.29 5.86 6.15
CA ILE A 23 -14.52 6.04 7.39
C ILE A 23 -14.49 4.75 8.19
N TYR A 24 -15.63 4.09 8.39
CA TYR A 24 -15.70 2.84 9.12
C TYR A 24 -14.86 1.74 8.48
N GLN A 25 -14.87 1.62 7.15
CA GLN A 25 -14.03 0.67 6.42
C GLN A 25 -12.53 0.94 6.65
N LYS A 26 -12.10 2.21 6.60
CA LYS A 26 -10.71 2.60 6.87
C LYS A 26 -10.32 2.39 8.34
N GLN A 27 -11.22 2.69 9.28
CA GLN A 27 -10.98 2.43 10.71
C GLN A 27 -10.90 0.93 11.01
N HIS A 28 -11.72 0.11 10.33
CA HIS A 28 -11.65 -1.34 10.47
C HIS A 28 -10.33 -1.91 9.92
N LEU A 29 -9.86 -1.38 8.78
CA LEU A 29 -8.53 -1.68 8.23
C LEU A 29 -7.42 -1.32 9.23
N LEU A 30 -7.49 -0.13 9.84
CA LEU A 30 -6.51 0.31 10.83
C LEU A 30 -6.56 -0.53 12.12
N ALA A 31 -7.76 -0.94 12.55
CA ALA A 31 -7.96 -1.65 13.80
C ALA A 31 -7.74 -3.17 13.70
N LYS A 32 -7.94 -3.76 12.51
CA LYS A 32 -7.88 -5.22 12.29
C LYS A 32 -6.95 -5.65 11.16
N GLY A 33 -6.23 -4.72 10.53
CA GLY A 33 -5.24 -5.04 9.53
C GLY A 33 -4.06 -5.75 10.18
N ASP A 34 -3.64 -6.84 9.54
CA ASP A 34 -2.46 -7.59 9.95
C ASP A 34 -1.22 -6.72 9.73
N ILE A 35 -0.25 -6.84 10.63
CA ILE A 35 1.02 -6.13 10.49
C ILE A 35 1.88 -6.93 9.53
N ILE A 36 2.31 -6.31 8.44
CA ILE A 36 3.22 -6.92 7.48
C ILE A 36 4.42 -5.99 7.30
N ILE A 37 5.62 -6.54 7.46
CA ILE A 37 6.87 -5.81 7.31
C ILE A 37 7.46 -6.12 5.94
N LEU A 38 7.69 -5.08 5.15
CA LEU A 38 8.29 -5.18 3.82
C LEU A 38 9.70 -4.59 3.82
N GLU A 39 10.67 -5.33 3.29
CA GLU A 39 12.03 -4.82 3.13
C GLU A 39 12.08 -3.76 2.02
N LEU A 40 12.69 -2.63 2.33
CA LEU A 40 12.94 -1.55 1.39
C LEU A 40 14.09 -1.95 0.47
N ALA A 41 13.87 -1.83 -0.83
CA ALA A 41 14.97 -1.84 -1.78
C ALA A 41 15.85 -0.58 -1.54
N PRO A 42 17.14 -0.61 -1.91
CA PRO A 42 17.99 0.57 -1.80
C PRO A 42 17.41 1.70 -2.64
N VAL A 43 16.88 2.74 -1.99
CA VAL A 43 16.35 3.93 -2.64
C VAL A 43 17.20 5.11 -2.21
N ASP A 44 17.74 5.84 -3.18
CA ASP A 44 18.41 7.11 -2.91
C ASP A 44 17.41 8.10 -2.27
N PRO A 45 17.76 8.80 -1.17
CA PRO A 45 16.96 9.88 -0.62
C PRO A 45 16.97 11.06 -1.61
N ARG A 46 16.10 11.01 -2.62
CA ARG A 46 16.05 12.04 -3.65
C ARG A 46 15.27 13.26 -3.15
N SER A 47 16.07 14.29 -2.87
CA SER A 47 15.78 15.70 -2.66
C SER A 47 15.28 16.14 -1.27
N LEU A 48 16.25 16.12 -0.33
CA LEU A 48 16.47 17.16 0.70
C LEU A 48 16.23 18.62 0.21
N MET A 49 16.21 18.89 -1.10
CA MET A 49 16.08 20.25 -1.66
C MET A 49 14.67 20.63 -2.13
N GLN A 50 13.73 19.69 -2.23
CA GLN A 50 12.36 19.94 -2.73
C GLN A 50 11.26 19.59 -1.73
N GLY A 51 11.65 19.11 -0.54
CA GLY A 51 10.79 18.76 0.59
C GLY A 51 11.28 17.49 1.29
N ASP A 52 10.90 17.31 2.55
CA ASP A 52 11.33 16.19 3.39
C ASP A 52 10.49 14.93 3.15
N TYR A 53 10.85 14.17 2.12
CA TYR A 53 10.27 12.86 1.86
C TYR A 53 11.31 11.84 1.38
N MET A 54 11.04 10.58 1.71
CA MET A 54 11.80 9.42 1.23
C MET A 54 10.95 8.68 0.20
N ALA A 55 11.50 8.49 -1.00
CA ALA A 55 10.89 7.61 -1.99
C ALA A 55 11.01 6.16 -1.52
N LEU A 56 9.94 5.38 -1.68
CA LEU A 56 9.88 4.00 -1.23
C LEU A 56 9.82 3.05 -2.43
N SER A 57 10.65 2.03 -2.35
CA SER A 57 10.58 0.87 -3.22
C SER A 57 10.88 -0.37 -2.38
N TYR A 58 10.34 -1.52 -2.74
CA TYR A 58 10.40 -2.72 -1.91
C TYR A 58 11.20 -3.80 -2.63
N ALA A 59 12.11 -4.46 -1.91
CA ALA A 59 12.95 -5.53 -2.45
C ALA A 59 12.09 -6.71 -2.96
N LEU A 60 10.98 -6.97 -2.28
CA LEU A 60 10.03 -8.05 -2.59
C LEU A 60 9.48 -8.00 -4.02
N VAL A 61 9.36 -6.80 -4.61
CA VAL A 61 8.74 -6.62 -5.93
C VAL A 61 9.75 -6.53 -7.07
N ALA A 62 11.03 -6.30 -6.76
CA ALA A 62 12.07 -6.14 -7.75
C ALA A 62 12.21 -7.34 -8.73
N PRO A 63 12.12 -8.61 -8.28
CA PRO A 63 12.21 -9.77 -9.18
C PRO A 63 11.06 -9.86 -10.20
N PHE A 64 9.94 -9.22 -9.93
CA PHE A 64 8.73 -9.30 -10.73
C PHE A 64 8.60 -8.16 -11.75
N ASN A 65 9.54 -7.21 -11.78
CA ASN A 65 9.46 -6.03 -12.65
C ASN A 65 9.27 -6.38 -14.13
N GLU A 66 9.93 -7.40 -14.66
CA GLU A 66 9.76 -7.80 -16.08
C GLU A 66 8.36 -8.38 -16.34
N GLN A 67 7.88 -9.26 -15.45
CA GLN A 67 6.53 -9.82 -15.54
C GLN A 67 5.46 -8.74 -15.43
N PHE A 68 5.62 -7.79 -14.52
CA PHE A 68 4.70 -6.66 -14.36
C PHE A 68 4.70 -5.72 -15.56
N ASN A 69 5.85 -5.47 -16.18
CA ASN A 69 5.91 -4.68 -17.40
C ASN A 69 5.17 -5.36 -18.56
N ALA A 70 5.38 -6.67 -18.75
CA ALA A 70 4.67 -7.45 -19.76
C ALA A 70 3.15 -7.53 -19.49
N GLU A 71 2.75 -7.66 -18.22
CA GLU A 71 1.34 -7.62 -17.83
C GLU A 71 0.74 -6.24 -18.09
N GLN A 72 1.45 -5.17 -17.73
CA GLN A 72 1.02 -3.79 -17.96
C GLN A 72 0.82 -3.48 -19.45
N GLU A 73 1.72 -3.93 -20.32
CA GLU A 73 1.58 -3.74 -21.77
C GLU A 73 0.28 -4.35 -22.29
N LYS A 74 -0.03 -5.59 -21.89
CA LYS A 74 -1.31 -6.26 -22.21
C LYS A 74 -2.51 -5.49 -21.65
N CYS A 75 -2.40 -4.99 -20.41
CA CYS A 75 -3.45 -4.20 -19.79
C CYS A 75 -3.67 -2.84 -20.48
N ARG A 76 -2.65 -2.29 -21.15
CA ARG A 76 -2.75 -1.02 -21.88
C ARG A 76 -3.52 -1.18 -23.19
N GLU A 77 -3.42 -2.35 -23.81
CA GLU A 77 -4.16 -2.69 -25.03
C GLU A 77 -5.66 -2.84 -24.74
N GLU A 78 -6.04 -3.47 -23.63
CA GLU A 78 -7.46 -3.71 -23.27
C GLU A 78 -7.76 -3.56 -21.76
N PRO A 79 -7.87 -2.32 -21.23
CA PRO A 79 -7.85 -2.03 -19.79
C PRO A 79 -9.07 -2.51 -18.99
N LEU A 80 -10.25 -2.65 -19.61
CA LEU A 80 -11.51 -2.98 -18.92
C LEU A 80 -11.83 -4.48 -18.90
N LEU A 81 -11.23 -5.29 -19.78
CA LEU A 81 -11.50 -6.74 -19.88
C LEU A 81 -10.37 -7.61 -19.32
N LEU A 82 -9.10 -7.26 -19.55
CA LEU A 82 -7.99 -8.16 -19.22
C LEU A 82 -7.40 -7.97 -17.81
N CYS A 83 -7.50 -6.77 -17.21
CA CYS A 83 -6.80 -6.46 -15.96
C CYS A 83 -7.57 -5.56 -14.98
N PRO A 84 -8.69 -6.01 -14.39
CA PRO A 84 -9.37 -5.24 -13.35
C PRO A 84 -8.44 -5.02 -12.14
N GLU A 85 -8.42 -3.79 -11.60
CA GLU A 85 -7.56 -3.45 -10.46
C GLU A 85 -7.78 -4.35 -9.24
N SER A 86 -9.01 -4.84 -9.07
CA SER A 86 -9.39 -5.76 -7.99
C SER A 86 -8.71 -7.13 -8.04
N LYS A 87 -8.09 -7.51 -9.16
CA LYS A 87 -7.34 -8.77 -9.31
C LYS A 87 -5.81 -8.60 -9.17
N ARG A 88 -5.31 -7.37 -9.01
CA ARG A 88 -3.86 -7.10 -8.91
C ARG A 88 -3.38 -7.35 -7.49
N ARG A 89 -3.14 -8.61 -7.17
CA ARG A 89 -2.72 -9.06 -5.85
C ARG A 89 -1.50 -9.95 -5.95
N LEU A 90 -0.63 -9.80 -4.96
CA LEU A 90 0.42 -10.74 -4.65
C LEU A 90 -0.03 -11.57 -3.45
N ILE A 91 0.41 -12.81 -3.40
CA ILE A 91 0.41 -13.61 -2.20
C ILE A 91 1.81 -13.48 -1.60
N VAL A 92 1.90 -12.96 -0.38
CA VAL A 92 3.16 -12.80 0.35
C VAL A 92 3.22 -13.80 1.49
N GLU A 93 4.40 -14.37 1.69
CA GLU A 93 4.68 -15.31 2.77
C GLU A 93 5.44 -14.62 3.90
N LEU A 94 4.93 -14.76 5.12
CA LEU A 94 5.47 -14.11 6.30
C LEU A 94 6.32 -15.06 7.13
N ASP A 95 7.40 -14.53 7.72
CA ASP A 95 8.15 -15.20 8.77
C ASP A 95 7.53 -14.97 10.16
N ASP A 96 8.12 -15.56 11.20
CA ASP A 96 7.68 -15.43 12.60
C ASP A 96 7.69 -13.97 13.12
N ARG A 97 8.42 -13.08 12.45
CA ARG A 97 8.49 -11.65 12.75
C ARG A 97 7.59 -10.80 11.84
N GLN A 98 6.67 -11.44 11.11
CA GLN A 98 5.75 -10.80 10.17
C GLN A 98 6.46 -10.11 8.98
N ARG A 99 7.69 -10.52 8.65
CA ARG A 99 8.41 -10.01 7.49
C ARG A 99 8.05 -10.81 6.25
N ALA A 100 7.72 -10.11 5.16
CA ALA A 100 7.49 -10.74 3.88
C ALA A 100 8.82 -11.22 3.29
N THR A 101 9.01 -12.54 3.24
CA THR A 101 10.25 -13.17 2.76
C THR A 101 10.12 -13.65 1.32
N ALA A 102 8.90 -13.99 0.89
CA ALA A 102 8.61 -14.39 -0.48
C ALA A 102 7.30 -13.76 -0.95
N ALA A 103 7.19 -13.58 -2.26
CA ALA A 103 5.96 -13.16 -2.92
C ALA A 103 5.74 -14.00 -4.18
N ARG A 104 4.49 -14.11 -4.59
CA ARG A 104 4.08 -14.65 -5.88
C ARG A 104 2.83 -13.92 -6.37
N ILE A 105 2.58 -13.98 -7.67
CA ILE A 105 1.36 -13.44 -8.27
C ILE A 105 0.18 -14.34 -7.90
N ASP A 106 -0.93 -13.73 -7.48
CA ASP A 106 -2.17 -14.44 -7.19
C ASP A 106 -2.80 -15.00 -8.48
N GLN A 107 -2.90 -16.33 -8.60
CA GLN A 107 -3.58 -17.01 -9.71
C GLN A 107 -4.93 -17.61 -9.27
N GLY A 108 -5.40 -17.27 -8.07
CA GLY A 108 -6.63 -17.80 -7.49
C GLY A 108 -6.43 -19.04 -6.61
N GLU A 109 -5.21 -19.31 -6.15
CA GLU A 109 -4.92 -20.39 -5.22
C GLU A 109 -5.42 -20.09 -3.80
N PRO A 110 -5.72 -21.13 -2.99
CA PRO A 110 -6.02 -20.95 -1.58
C PRO A 110 -4.79 -20.41 -0.83
N LEU A 111 -5.06 -19.49 0.10
CA LEU A 111 -4.06 -18.89 0.96
C LEU A 111 -3.68 -19.86 2.10
N ALA A 112 -2.39 -20.03 2.36
CA ALA A 112 -1.93 -20.74 3.56
C ALA A 112 -2.01 -19.84 4.81
N ASP A 113 -1.89 -20.42 6.01
CA ASP A 113 -2.04 -19.70 7.28
C ASP A 113 -1.00 -18.58 7.48
N ASN A 114 0.20 -18.72 6.91
CA ASN A 114 1.28 -17.73 6.97
C ASN A 114 1.32 -16.81 5.73
N GLN A 115 0.28 -16.83 4.91
CA GLN A 115 0.21 -16.09 3.66
C GLN A 115 -0.85 -15.00 3.73
N HIS A 116 -0.55 -13.87 3.09
CA HIS A 116 -1.45 -12.73 3.03
C HIS A 116 -1.58 -12.21 1.60
N TYR A 117 -2.75 -11.69 1.27
CA TYR A 117 -2.90 -10.93 0.03
C TYR A 117 -2.24 -9.56 0.19
N LEU A 118 -1.63 -9.07 -0.88
CA LEU A 118 -1.02 -7.75 -0.95
C LEU A 118 -1.34 -7.11 -2.30
N GLN A 119 -2.14 -6.06 -2.30
CA GLN A 119 -2.51 -5.36 -3.53
C GLN A 119 -1.35 -4.50 -4.04
N TYR A 120 -1.19 -4.48 -5.36
CA TYR A 120 -0.27 -3.58 -6.04
C TYR A 120 -0.99 -2.76 -7.11
N ARG A 121 -0.41 -1.61 -7.43
CA ARG A 121 -0.87 -0.72 -8.50
C ARG A 121 0.28 -0.42 -9.45
N PHE A 122 -0.03 -0.26 -10.73
CA PHE A 122 0.95 0.19 -11.70
C PHE A 122 1.20 1.70 -11.56
N LYS A 123 2.47 2.10 -11.50
CA LYS A 123 2.91 3.48 -11.53
C LYS A 123 4.04 3.63 -12.54
N GLY A 124 3.75 4.20 -13.71
CA GLY A 124 4.75 4.24 -14.79
C GLY A 124 5.14 2.82 -15.18
N ARG A 125 6.43 2.47 -15.15
CA ARG A 125 6.96 1.12 -15.46
C ARG A 125 7.26 0.27 -14.23
N SER A 126 6.84 0.71 -13.04
CA SER A 126 7.02 -0.02 -11.79
C SER A 126 5.67 -0.32 -11.16
N ILE A 127 5.68 -1.22 -10.17
CA ILE A 127 4.55 -1.41 -9.29
C ILE A 127 4.76 -0.70 -7.97
N GLN A 128 3.66 -0.30 -7.35
CA GLN A 128 3.59 0.36 -6.06
C GLN A 128 2.74 -0.48 -5.12
N ILE A 129 3.22 -0.65 -3.88
CA ILE A 129 2.49 -1.26 -2.78
C ILE A 129 2.16 -0.13 -1.78
N GLY A 130 0.86 0.09 -1.52
CA GLY A 130 0.41 1.13 -0.59
C GLY A 130 0.78 2.55 -1.03
N THR A 131 1.95 3.05 -0.57
CA THR A 131 2.49 4.38 -0.87
C THR A 131 3.90 4.29 -1.48
N ASP A 132 4.23 5.28 -2.31
CA ASP A 132 5.50 5.46 -3.01
C ASP A 132 6.44 6.44 -2.31
N ALA A 133 5.95 7.14 -1.28
CA ALA A 133 6.72 8.08 -0.50
C ALA A 133 6.30 8.08 0.97
N TYR A 134 7.28 8.37 1.85
CA TYR A 134 7.07 8.68 3.26
C TYR A 134 7.49 10.13 3.52
N PHE A 135 6.59 10.94 4.05
CA PHE A 135 6.82 12.35 4.33
C PHE A 135 7.17 12.54 5.81
N PHE A 136 8.23 13.28 6.09
CA PHE A 136 8.69 13.61 7.43
C PHE A 136 8.85 15.13 7.59
N GLN A 137 9.15 15.57 8.81
CA GLN A 137 9.32 16.98 9.12
C GLN A 137 10.69 17.49 8.68
N GLU A 138 10.70 18.79 8.37
CA GLU A 138 11.83 19.72 8.37
C GLU A 138 13.14 19.25 9.05
N GLY A 139 14.13 18.65 8.38
CA GLY A 139 15.43 18.30 8.99
C GLY A 139 15.53 16.95 9.72
N HIS A 140 14.49 16.10 9.62
CA HIS A 140 14.52 14.73 10.16
C HIS A 140 14.99 13.68 9.13
N ALA A 141 15.49 14.10 7.97
CA ALA A 141 15.90 13.18 6.91
C ALA A 141 16.93 12.15 7.38
N GLU A 142 17.89 12.56 8.22
CA GLU A 142 18.97 11.69 8.73
C GLU A 142 18.44 10.52 9.57
N ASP A 143 17.34 10.72 10.30
CA ASP A 143 16.71 9.68 11.11
C ASP A 143 16.22 8.52 10.22
N TYR A 144 15.75 8.84 9.01
CA TYR A 144 15.18 7.87 8.07
C TYR A 144 16.18 7.30 7.07
N VAL A 145 17.42 7.81 7.00
CA VAL A 145 18.46 7.25 6.10
C VAL A 145 18.73 5.77 6.40
N ASN A 146 18.60 5.36 7.66
CA ASN A 146 18.82 3.98 8.10
C ASN A 146 17.57 3.10 8.01
N ALA A 147 16.46 3.60 7.46
CA ALA A 147 15.25 2.80 7.27
C ALA A 147 15.53 1.59 6.36
N ARG A 148 15.24 0.40 6.87
CA ARG A 148 15.41 -0.88 6.16
C ARG A 148 14.08 -1.54 5.82
N TYR A 149 13.05 -1.26 6.60
CA TYR A 149 11.74 -1.86 6.39
C TYR A 149 10.61 -0.84 6.48
N GLY A 150 9.50 -1.13 5.81
CA GLY A 150 8.23 -0.45 6.00
C GLY A 150 7.25 -1.35 6.76
N GLU A 151 6.64 -0.82 7.82
CA GLU A 151 5.56 -1.46 8.57
C GLU A 151 4.20 -1.12 7.93
N PHE A 152 3.50 -2.14 7.42
CA PHE A 152 2.20 -2.01 6.81
C PHE A 152 1.09 -2.58 7.66
N ARG A 153 -0.07 -1.93 7.61
CA ARG A 153 -1.35 -2.52 7.99
C ARG A 153 -2.06 -3.00 6.74
N VAL A 154 -2.31 -4.31 6.67
CA VAL A 154 -2.86 -4.96 5.48
C VAL A 154 -4.23 -5.56 5.81
N ALA A 155 -5.26 -5.21 5.04
CA ALA A 155 -6.57 -5.85 5.16
C ALA A 155 -6.60 -7.22 4.47
N LYS A 156 -7.65 -7.98 4.78
CA LYS A 156 -7.95 -9.27 4.14
C LYS A 156 -8.08 -9.20 2.61
N ASP A 157 -8.46 -8.05 2.06
CA ASP A 157 -8.53 -7.83 0.61
C ASP A 157 -7.16 -7.57 -0.03
N GLY A 158 -6.12 -7.39 0.80
CA GLY A 158 -4.76 -7.04 0.43
C GLY A 158 -4.48 -5.53 0.36
N SER A 159 -5.46 -4.68 0.69
CA SER A 159 -5.22 -3.24 0.78
C SER A 159 -4.18 -2.95 1.86
N ALA A 160 -3.06 -2.33 1.48
CA ALA A 160 -1.94 -2.06 2.37
C ALA A 160 -1.79 -0.56 2.65
N LEU A 161 -1.59 -0.21 3.92
CA LEU A 161 -1.31 1.14 4.38
C LEU A 161 0.01 1.16 5.15
N LEU A 162 0.98 1.94 4.66
CA LEU A 162 2.22 2.18 5.38
C LEU A 162 1.92 2.99 6.65
N THR A 163 2.44 2.52 7.78
CA THR A 163 2.25 3.16 9.08
C THR A 163 3.54 3.71 9.66
N HIS A 164 4.64 2.96 9.58
CA HIS A 164 5.94 3.37 10.11
C HIS A 164 7.07 2.88 9.21
N LEU A 165 8.22 3.54 9.30
CA LEU A 165 9.49 3.01 8.82
C LEU A 165 10.24 2.37 9.99
N LEU A 166 10.93 1.26 9.71
CA LEU A 166 11.70 0.51 10.70
C LEU A 166 13.18 0.49 10.32
N ASP A 167 14.04 0.50 11.32
CA ASP A 167 15.47 0.28 11.18
C ASP A 167 15.82 -1.21 10.98
N ALA A 168 17.12 -1.54 10.92
CA ALA A 168 17.60 -2.90 10.77
C ALA A 168 17.20 -3.85 11.92
N ASP A 169 16.93 -3.30 13.11
CA ASP A 169 16.54 -4.03 14.32
C ASP A 169 15.01 -4.13 14.48
N LEU A 170 14.25 -3.74 13.44
CA LEU A 170 12.78 -3.69 13.41
C LEU A 170 12.19 -2.70 14.43
N GLN A 171 12.95 -1.69 14.83
CA GLN A 171 12.45 -0.60 15.68
C GLN A 171 11.87 0.51 14.82
N ARG A 172 10.77 1.10 15.28
CA ARG A 172 10.13 2.23 14.60
C ARG A 172 11.02 3.46 14.69
N ILE A 173 11.23 4.07 13.54
CA ILE A 173 11.89 5.38 13.44
C ILE A 173 10.80 6.43 13.69
N GLU A 174 10.92 7.16 14.79
CA GLU A 174 10.01 8.22 15.19
C GLU A 174 10.76 9.56 15.21
N ASN A 175 10.09 10.64 14.79
CA ASN A 175 10.62 11.99 14.93
C ASN A 175 10.69 12.32 16.43
N LYS A 176 11.89 12.53 16.98
CA LYS A 176 12.08 13.05 18.34
C LYS A 176 12.25 14.57 18.35
#